data_AF-A0A7C9ED08-F1
#
_entry.id   AF-A0A7C9ED08-F1
#
_cell.length_a   1.000
_cell.length_b   1.000
_cell.length_c   1.000
_cell.angle_alpha   90.00
_cell.angle_beta   90.00
_cell.angle_gamma   90.00
#
_symmetry.space_group_name_H-M   'P 1'
#
loop_
_entity.id
_entity.type
_entity.pdbx_description
1 polymer ?
#
loop_
_entity_poly.entity_id
_entity_poly.type
_entity_poly.pdbx_seq_one_letter_code
_entity_poly.pdbx_strand_id
1 'polypeptide(L)'
;SKSNTLIFSSSKKDQLQGNKHKLGNIRVYDVWDGVPQGYVSKGNPEEVIELFMAAAPTALKAAVAEAEAETGRRVSCMVGDAFLWFVGEMAQEKGVPWVATWPGP
;
A
#
# COMPACT_ATOMS: atom_id res chain seq x y z
N SER A 1 -10.13 8.52 1.20
CA SER A 1 -9.31 7.46 1.81
C SER A 1 -9.63 7.24 3.28
N LYS A 2 -10.19 6.08 3.63
CA LYS A 2 -10.22 5.57 5.02
C LYS A 2 -8.91 4.80 5.23
N SER A 3 -7.94 5.38 5.94
CA SER A 3 -6.62 4.77 6.13
C SER A 3 -6.67 3.60 7.12
N ASN A 4 -5.87 2.55 6.86
CA ASN A 4 -5.67 1.40 7.77
C ASN A 4 -4.78 1.75 8.97
N THR A 5 -4.78 3.02 9.38
CA THR A 5 -3.92 3.55 10.43
C THR A 5 -4.06 2.76 11.72
N LEU A 6 -5.21 2.16 12.04
CA LEU A 6 -5.37 1.34 13.25
C LEU A 6 -4.51 0.06 13.29
N ILE A 7 -4.13 -0.49 12.13
CA ILE A 7 -3.28 -1.69 12.05
C ILE A 7 -1.81 -1.34 12.32
N PHE A 8 -1.41 -0.11 11.93
CA PHE A 8 -0.01 0.31 11.97
C PHE A 8 0.27 1.45 12.96
N SER A 9 -0.77 2.05 13.56
CA SER A 9 -0.65 3.02 14.63
C SER A 9 -0.58 2.27 15.95
N SER A 10 0.65 1.93 16.34
CA SER A 10 0.98 2.12 17.75
C SER A 10 0.87 3.62 18.01
N SER A 11 -0.29 4.06 18.51
CA SER A 11 -0.54 5.43 18.89
C SER A 11 0.58 5.93 19.84
N LYS A 12 0.94 7.20 19.76
CA LYS A 12 2.06 7.87 20.47
C LYS A 12 2.03 7.78 22.02
N LYS A 13 1.22 6.91 22.63
CA LYS A 13 1.03 6.76 24.07
C LYS A 13 1.09 5.32 24.60
N ASP A 14 1.49 4.32 23.80
CA ASP A 14 1.51 2.94 24.29
C ASP A 14 2.83 2.57 25.01
N GLN A 15 3.07 3.27 26.11
CA GLN A 15 3.99 2.86 27.16
C GLN A 15 3.20 2.27 28.32
N LEU A 16 2.66 1.05 28.21
CA LEU A 16 2.53 0.16 29.38
C LEU A 16 2.23 -1.30 28.95
N GLN A 17 3.13 -2.20 29.35
CA GLN A 17 2.92 -3.65 29.61
C GLN A 17 2.55 -4.62 28.47
N GLY A 18 3.47 -5.57 28.24
CA GLY A 18 3.16 -6.95 27.81
C GLY A 18 3.05 -7.22 26.31
N ASN A 19 4.16 -7.64 25.69
CA ASN A 19 4.28 -8.18 24.32
C ASN A 19 4.29 -7.18 23.14
N LYS A 20 5.22 -6.20 23.22
CA LYS A 20 5.54 -5.26 22.13
C LYS A 20 6.49 -5.88 21.09
N HIS A 21 5.97 -6.51 20.04
CA HIS A 21 6.74 -6.61 18.79
C HIS A 21 6.78 -5.22 18.14
N LYS A 22 7.85 -4.46 18.38
CA LYS A 22 8.10 -3.16 17.75
C LYS A 22 8.27 -3.35 16.24
N LEU A 23 7.31 -2.89 15.43
CA LEU A 23 7.43 -2.76 13.97
C LEU A 23 8.34 -1.57 13.59
N GLY A 24 9.50 -1.42 14.24
CA GLY A 24 10.38 -0.24 14.10
C GLY A 24 11.05 -0.10 12.73
N ASN A 25 10.97 -1.13 11.90
CA ASN A 25 11.48 -1.19 10.53
C ASN A 25 10.37 -1.12 9.48
N ILE A 26 9.12 -0.87 9.86
CA ILE A 26 7.99 -0.72 8.94
C ILE A 26 7.62 0.76 8.87
N ARG A 27 7.42 1.26 7.65
CA ARG A 27 6.85 2.58 7.36
C ARG A 27 5.61 2.39 6.51
N VAL A 28 4.60 3.22 6.75
CA VAL A 28 3.32 3.17 6.04
C VAL A 28 3.22 4.38 5.14
N TYR A 29 2.82 4.14 3.90
CA TYR A 29 2.56 5.15 2.89
C TYR A 29 1.11 5.01 2.47
N ASP A 30 0.33 6.09 2.59
CA ASP A 30 -1.04 6.12 2.08
C ASP A 30 -0.97 6.27 0.54
N VAL A 31 -1.74 5.43 -0.16
CA VAL A 31 -1.84 5.45 -1.62
C VAL A 31 -3.19 6.04 -2.00
N TRP A 32 -3.23 6.87 -3.04
CA TRP A 32 -4.49 7.46 -3.51
C TRP A 32 -5.46 6.37 -3.98
N ASP A 33 -6.71 6.47 -3.53
CA ASP A 33 -7.77 5.49 -3.77
C ASP A 33 -8.43 5.62 -5.14
N GLY A 34 -7.98 6.56 -5.98
CA GLY A 34 -8.53 6.82 -7.30
C GLY A 34 -9.85 7.58 -7.29
N VAL A 35 -10.40 7.92 -6.11
CA VAL A 35 -11.68 8.61 -6.00
C VAL A 35 -11.49 10.11 -6.26
N PRO A 36 -12.11 10.68 -7.31
CA PRO A 36 -12.03 12.10 -7.58
C PRO A 36 -12.69 12.94 -6.49
N GLN A 37 -12.21 14.17 -6.28
CA GLN A 37 -12.86 15.10 -5.37
C GLN A 37 -14.31 15.38 -5.80
N GLY A 38 -15.25 15.32 -4.86
CA GLY A 38 -16.67 15.52 -5.13
C GLY A 38 -17.39 14.31 -5.74
N TYR A 39 -16.73 13.15 -5.83
CA TYR A 39 -17.37 11.91 -6.26
C TYR A 39 -18.51 11.51 -5.32
N VAL A 40 -19.67 11.20 -5.89
CA VAL A 40 -20.85 10.70 -5.18
C VAL A 40 -21.09 9.26 -5.65
N SER A 41 -20.99 8.30 -4.73
CA SER A 41 -21.25 6.89 -5.02
C SER A 41 -22.70 6.68 -5.43
N LYS A 42 -22.93 5.80 -6.41
CA LYS A 42 -24.29 5.41 -6.83
C LYS A 42 -24.86 4.25 -6.00
N GLY A 43 -24.15 3.84 -4.94
CA GLY A 43 -24.54 2.74 -4.06
C GLY A 43 -23.99 1.37 -4.47
N ASN A 44 -23.24 1.27 -5.58
CA ASN A 44 -22.53 0.05 -5.93
C ASN A 44 -21.12 0.04 -5.30
N PRO A 45 -20.79 -0.90 -4.40
CA PRO A 45 -19.47 -0.98 -3.78
C PRO A 45 -18.34 -1.28 -4.79
N GLU A 46 -18.63 -1.90 -5.93
CA GLU A 46 -17.62 -2.21 -6.95
C GLU A 46 -17.06 -0.96 -7.63
N GLU A 47 -17.82 0.15 -7.70
CA GLU A 47 -17.37 1.39 -8.33
C GLU A 47 -16.08 1.93 -7.69
N VAL A 48 -15.95 1.82 -6.37
CA VAL A 48 -14.76 2.30 -5.65
C VAL A 48 -13.57 1.36 -5.89
N ILE A 49 -13.83 0.06 -6.07
CA ILE A 49 -12.79 -0.91 -6.42
C ILE A 49 -12.27 -0.62 -7.83
N GLU A 50 -13.16 -0.38 -8.79
CA GLU A 50 -12.79 -0.04 -10.17
C GLU A 50 -11.97 1.25 -10.23
N LEU A 51 -12.38 2.29 -9.50
CA LEU A 51 -11.63 3.55 -9.38
C LEU A 51 -10.22 3.31 -8.81
N PHE A 52 -10.11 2.51 -7.75
CA PHE A 52 -8.83 2.14 -7.19
C PHE A 52 -7.98 1.38 -8.21
N MET A 53 -8.52 0.34 -8.85
CA MET A 53 -7.76 -0.48 -9.81
C MET A 53 -7.27 0.33 -11.01
N ALA A 54 -8.02 1.33 -11.46
CA ALA A 54 -7.60 2.24 -12.52
C ALA A 54 -6.45 3.18 -12.08
N ALA A 55 -6.48 3.67 -10.84
CA ALA A 55 -5.48 4.62 -10.32
C ALA A 55 -4.25 3.93 -9.70
N ALA A 56 -4.41 2.72 -9.18
CA ALA A 56 -3.44 2.02 -8.35
C ALA A 56 -2.06 1.86 -9.00
N PRO A 57 -1.91 1.49 -10.29
CA PRO A 57 -0.58 1.36 -10.90
C PRO A 57 0.24 2.66 -10.80
N THR A 58 -0.38 3.80 -11.11
CA THR A 58 0.28 5.11 -11.06
C THR A 58 0.49 5.56 -9.61
N ALA A 59 -0.52 5.38 -8.76
CA ALA A 59 -0.45 5.80 -7.35
C ALA A 59 0.61 4.99 -6.56
N LEU A 60 0.72 3.68 -6.81
CA LEU A 60 1.74 2.83 -6.18
C LEU A 60 3.14 3.14 -6.70
N LYS A 61 3.32 3.39 -8.00
CA LYS A 61 4.62 3.85 -8.54
C LYS A 61 5.08 5.13 -7.86
N ALA A 62 4.16 6.09 -7.66
CA ALA A 62 4.47 7.33 -6.94
C ALA A 62 4.85 7.09 -5.47
N ALA A 63 4.07 6.28 -4.74
CA ALA A 63 4.34 5.97 -3.34
C ALA A 63 5.67 5.21 -3.15
N VAL A 64 6.02 4.30 -4.07
CA VAL A 64 7.32 3.62 -4.05
C VAL A 64 8.46 4.61 -4.26
N ALA A 65 8.33 5.54 -5.21
CA ALA A 65 9.35 6.57 -5.45
C ALA A 65 9.52 7.49 -4.24
N GLU A 66 8.43 7.88 -3.59
CA GLU A 66 8.44 8.64 -2.34
C GLU A 66 9.18 7.88 -1.23
N ALA A 67 8.86 6.60 -1.02
CA ALA A 67 9.51 5.76 -0.02
C ALA A 67 11.03 5.59 -0.28
N GLU A 68 11.44 5.42 -1.54
CA GLU A 68 12.86 5.35 -1.90
C GLU A 68 13.58 6.68 -1.63
N ALA A 69 12.95 7.81 -1.93
CA ALA A 69 13.49 9.15 -1.69
C ALA A 69 13.64 9.44 -0.18
N GLU A 70 12.62 9.14 0.62
CA GLU A 70 12.65 9.37 2.07
C GLU A 70 13.61 8.47 2.83
N THR A 71 13.80 7.22 2.36
CA THR A 71 14.69 6.26 3.02
C THR A 71 16.12 6.33 2.50
N GLY A 72 16.34 6.92 1.32
CA GLY A 72 17.62 6.90 0.61
C GLY A 72 18.00 5.50 0.12
N ARG A 73 17.04 4.56 0.07
CA ARG A 73 17.27 3.15 -0.27
C ARG A 73 16.39 2.77 -1.45
N ARG A 74 16.99 2.14 -2.46
CA ARG A 74 16.20 1.54 -3.55
C ARG A 74 15.47 0.31 -3.02
N VAL A 75 14.26 0.09 -3.53
CA VAL A 75 13.52 -1.16 -3.35
C VAL A 75 14.36 -2.30 -3.91
N SER A 76 14.51 -3.36 -3.13
CA SER A 76 15.23 -4.57 -3.50
C SER A 76 14.32 -5.77 -3.75
N CYS A 77 13.04 -5.67 -3.39
CA CYS A 77 12.01 -6.69 -3.56
C CYS A 77 10.63 -6.04 -3.43
N MET A 78 9.68 -6.49 -4.25
CA MET A 78 8.28 -6.10 -4.12
C MET A 78 7.48 -7.28 -3.60
N VAL A 79 6.78 -7.08 -2.49
CA VAL A 79 5.83 -8.04 -1.92
C VAL A 79 4.44 -7.43 -2.04
N GLY A 80 3.49 -8.16 -2.59
CA GLY A 80 2.15 -7.64 -2.80
C GLY A 80 1.12 -8.72 -3.09
N ASP A 81 -0.16 -8.36 -2.92
CA ASP A 81 -1.28 -9.23 -3.23
C ASP A 81 -1.26 -9.64 -4.71
N ALA A 82 -1.49 -10.93 -4.98
CA ALA A 82 -1.54 -11.49 -6.32
C ALA A 82 -2.65 -10.89 -7.19
N PHE A 83 -3.70 -10.31 -6.59
CA PHE A 83 -4.71 -9.53 -7.32
C PHE A 83 -4.16 -8.23 -7.93
N LEU A 84 -3.04 -7.71 -7.44
CA LEU A 84 -2.41 -6.51 -7.97
C LEU A 84 -1.31 -6.91 -8.97
N TRP A 85 -1.70 -7.52 -10.09
CA TRP A 85 -0.77 -8.08 -11.09
C TRP A 85 0.27 -7.06 -11.59
N PHE A 86 -0.10 -5.78 -11.65
CA PHE A 86 0.77 -4.68 -12.04
C PHE A 86 1.96 -4.46 -11.06
N VAL A 87 1.91 -5.00 -9.84
CA VAL A 87 3.09 -5.03 -8.95
C VAL A 87 4.20 -5.90 -9.54
N GLY A 88 3.85 -6.97 -10.25
CA GLY A 88 4.80 -7.78 -11.00
C GLY A 88 5.48 -7.00 -12.12
N GLU A 89 4.72 -6.20 -12.87
CA GLU A 89 5.25 -5.30 -13.90
C GLU A 89 6.19 -4.25 -13.30
N MET A 90 5.80 -3.63 -12.18
CA MET A 90 6.66 -2.68 -11.45
C MET A 90 7.98 -3.32 -10.98
N ALA A 91 7.92 -4.56 -10.49
CA ALA A 91 9.10 -5.30 -10.05
C ALA A 91 10.03 -5.60 -11.23
N GLN A 92 9.46 -5.99 -12.37
CA GLN A 92 10.19 -6.20 -13.62
C GLN A 92 10.85 -4.91 -14.11
N GLU A 93 10.13 -3.78 -14.13
CA GLU A 93 10.67 -2.46 -14.51
C GLU A 93 11.87 -2.06 -13.63
N LYS A 94 11.85 -2.41 -12.34
CA LYS A 94 12.94 -2.15 -11.39
C LYS A 94 14.04 -3.21 -11.39
N GLY A 95 13.84 -4.34 -12.07
CA GLY A 95 14.77 -5.47 -12.05
C GLY A 95 14.87 -6.14 -10.67
N VAL A 96 13.77 -6.20 -9.91
CA VAL A 96 13.72 -6.80 -8.57
C VAL A 96 12.74 -7.98 -8.52
N PRO A 97 12.92 -8.95 -7.60
CA PRO A 97 11.98 -10.04 -7.43
C PRO A 97 10.60 -9.53 -6.96
N TRP A 98 9.55 -10.14 -7.51
CA TRP A 98 8.17 -10.03 -7.02
C TRP A 98 7.79 -11.28 -6.23
N VAL A 99 7.29 -11.08 -5.00
CA VAL A 99 6.70 -12.13 -4.17
C VAL A 99 5.20 -11.85 -4.06
N ALA A 100 4.42 -12.60 -4.85
CA ALA A 100 2.97 -12.51 -4.82
C ALA A 100 2.39 -13.27 -3.63
N THR A 101 1.45 -12.67 -2.91
CA THR A 101 0.71 -13.31 -1.82
C THR A 101 -0.74 -13.54 -2.27
N TRP A 102 -1.18 -14.78 -2.28
CA TRP A 102 -2.59 -15.13 -2.52
C TRP A 102 -3.33 -15.21 -1.17
N PRO A 103 -4.36 -14.39 -0.92
CA PRO A 103 -5.08 -14.41 0.36
C PRO A 103 -6.18 -15.49 0.41
N GLY A 104 -6.50 -16.12 -0.72
CA GLY A 104 -7.50 -17.18 -0.81
C GLY A 104 -6.97 -18.57 -0.39
N PRO A 105 -7.87 -19.57 -0.30
CA PRO A 105 -7.48 -20.97 -0.12
C PRO A 105 -6.72 -21.53 -1.34
#